data_AF-A0A0F9D5J8-F1
#
_entry.id   AF-A0A0F9D5J8-F1
#
_cell.length_a   1.000
_cell.length_b   1.000
_cell.length_c   1.000
_cell.angle_alpha   90.00
_cell.angle_beta   90.00
_cell.angle_gamma   90.00
#
_symmetry.space_group_name_H-M   'P 1'
#
loop_
_entity.id
_entity.type
_entity.pdbx_description
1 polymer ?
#
loop_
_entity_poly.entity_id
_entity_poly.type
_entity_poly.pdbx_seq_one_letter_code
_entity_poly.pdbx_strand_id
1 'polypeptide(L)'
;VVAAAAVLPEGLSFKGLNDSKKVSEKNRKRLFFEILASGASVGVGVSGVEDIESRNILGATLLAMVSAINDLALAPDFLVLDAVKLKEVDIPQDSVIKGDTKSASVAAASIVAKYVRDSIMRQYHILYPEYGFDRHKGYGTRLHMDAIREHGPCPIHRRGFIKSICSSEEHMLF
;
A
#
# COMPACT_ATOMS: atom_id res chain seq x y z
N VAL A 1 -2.75 2.55 4.91
CA VAL A 1 -2.52 2.54 3.44
C VAL A 1 -1.04 2.81 3.21
N VAL A 2 -0.46 2.28 2.13
CA VAL A 2 0.91 2.61 1.72
C VAL A 2 0.87 3.03 0.25
N ALA A 3 1.51 4.14 -0.06
CA ALA A 3 1.77 4.61 -1.41
C ALA A 3 3.28 4.79 -1.60
N ALA A 4 3.71 4.82 -2.85
CA ALA A 4 5.08 5.17 -3.20
C ALA A 4 5.06 6.04 -4.46
N ALA A 5 6.10 6.85 -4.62
CA ALA A 5 6.42 7.58 -5.82
C ALA A 5 7.82 7.15 -6.30
N ALA A 6 8.02 7.09 -7.61
CA ALA A 6 9.31 6.70 -8.18
C ALA A 6 9.61 7.56 -9.42
N VAL A 7 10.80 8.15 -9.43
CA VAL A 7 11.39 8.83 -10.60
C VAL A 7 12.59 7.99 -11.04
N LEU A 8 12.43 7.35 -12.20
CA LEU A 8 13.47 6.48 -12.76
C LEU A 8 14.41 7.29 -13.66
N PRO A 9 15.73 7.02 -13.64
CA PRO A 9 16.65 7.52 -14.65
C PRO A 9 16.21 7.11 -16.07
N GLU A 10 16.52 7.97 -17.04
CA GLU A 10 16.19 7.70 -18.45
C GLU A 10 16.87 6.42 -18.95
N GLY A 11 16.15 5.66 -19.78
CA GLY A 11 16.65 4.41 -20.37
C GLY A 11 16.72 3.22 -19.41
N LEU A 12 16.38 3.41 -18.13
CA LEU A 12 16.42 2.33 -17.16
C LEU A 12 15.27 1.34 -17.37
N SER A 13 15.62 0.05 -17.38
CA SER A 13 14.64 -1.04 -17.44
C SER A 13 14.97 -2.13 -16.44
N PHE A 14 13.93 -2.74 -15.87
CA PHE A 14 14.06 -3.80 -14.89
C PHE A 14 13.44 -5.08 -15.43
N LYS A 15 14.22 -6.16 -15.48
CA LYS A 15 13.75 -7.44 -16.00
C LYS A 15 12.59 -7.97 -15.16
N GLY A 16 11.44 -8.15 -15.80
CA GLY A 16 10.23 -8.68 -15.19
C GLY A 16 9.44 -7.66 -14.36
N LEU A 17 9.71 -6.35 -14.52
CA LEU A 17 8.89 -5.30 -13.96
C LEU A 17 7.51 -5.30 -14.61
N ASN A 18 6.47 -5.30 -13.76
CA ASN A 18 5.07 -5.30 -14.15
C ASN A 18 4.23 -4.89 -12.92
N ASP A 19 2.90 -4.88 -13.06
CA ASP A 19 1.94 -4.81 -11.96
C ASP A 19 2.39 -5.68 -10.78
N SER A 20 2.57 -5.05 -9.62
CA SER A 20 3.05 -5.72 -8.39
C SER A 20 2.27 -6.97 -8.00
N LYS A 21 0.98 -7.06 -8.34
CA LYS A 21 0.11 -8.22 -8.06
C LYS A 21 0.40 -9.40 -8.98
N LYS A 22 0.93 -9.14 -10.18
CA LYS A 22 1.35 -10.16 -11.16
C LYS A 22 2.77 -10.66 -10.92
N VAL A 23 3.52 -10.00 -10.04
CA VAL A 23 4.89 -10.37 -9.69
C VAL A 23 4.89 -11.22 -8.41
N SER A 24 5.59 -12.35 -8.44
CA SER A 24 5.76 -13.23 -7.26
C SER A 24 6.47 -12.50 -6.12
N GLU A 25 6.24 -12.90 -4.86
CA GLU A 25 6.86 -12.24 -3.70
C GLU A 25 8.40 -12.24 -3.76
N LYS A 26 9.00 -13.35 -4.22
CA LYS A 26 10.46 -13.45 -4.44
C LYS A 26 10.95 -12.43 -5.46
N ASN A 27 10.27 -12.30 -6.59
CA ASN A 27 10.64 -11.35 -7.63
C ASN A 27 10.37 -9.90 -7.21
N ARG A 28 9.30 -9.64 -6.45
CA ARG A 28 9.01 -8.33 -5.86
C ARG A 28 10.12 -7.88 -4.93
N LYS A 29 10.61 -8.76 -4.07
CA LYS A 29 11.75 -8.48 -3.20
C LYS A 29 13.00 -8.12 -4.01
N ARG A 30 13.32 -8.91 -5.03
CA ARG A 30 14.46 -8.62 -5.94
C ARG A 30 14.31 -7.24 -6.60
N LEU A 31 13.17 -6.99 -7.25
CA LEU A 31 12.90 -5.72 -7.94
C LEU A 31 12.93 -4.53 -6.99
N PHE A 32 12.41 -4.67 -5.76
CA PHE A 32 12.48 -3.62 -4.75
C PHE A 32 13.93 -3.18 -4.49
N PHE A 33 14.84 -4.12 -4.25
CA PHE A 33 16.24 -3.78 -4.02
C PHE A 33 16.94 -3.27 -5.29
N GLU A 34 16.61 -3.81 -6.47
CA GLU A 34 17.13 -3.29 -7.74
C GLU A 34 16.71 -1.84 -7.99
N ILE A 35 15.44 -1.49 -7.73
CA ILE A 35 14.93 -0.11 -7.89
C ILE A 35 15.66 0.84 -6.95
N LEU A 36 15.86 0.46 -5.68
CA LEU A 36 16.59 1.32 -4.74
C LEU A 36 18.07 1.47 -5.08
N ALA A 37 18.69 0.45 -5.70
CA ALA A 37 20.08 0.48 -6.10
C ALA A 37 20.32 1.16 -7.46
N SER A 38 19.27 1.49 -8.22
CA SER A 38 19.40 1.96 -9.61
C SER A 38 19.62 3.47 -9.76
N GLY A 39 19.72 4.21 -8.64
CA GLY A 39 19.74 5.67 -8.65
C GLY A 39 18.36 6.30 -8.90
N ALA A 40 17.27 5.52 -8.78
CA ALA A 40 15.92 6.08 -8.80
C ALA A 40 15.66 6.91 -7.53
N SER A 41 15.01 8.05 -7.69
CA SER A 41 14.42 8.77 -6.54
C SER A 41 13.12 8.09 -6.17
N VAL A 42 13.03 7.59 -4.94
CA VAL A 42 11.87 6.85 -4.45
C VAL A 42 11.43 7.47 -3.13
N GLY A 43 10.14 7.79 -3.03
CA GLY A 43 9.52 8.26 -1.80
C GLY A 43 8.40 7.33 -1.38
N VAL A 44 8.17 7.19 -0.08
CA VAL A 44 7.17 6.27 0.51
C VAL A 44 6.29 7.02 1.49
N GLY A 45 4.97 6.88 1.31
CA GLY A 45 3.98 7.44 2.22
C GLY A 45 3.15 6.36 2.88
N VAL A 46 2.92 6.50 4.17
CA VAL A 46 2.12 5.57 4.99
C VAL A 46 1.04 6.35 5.72
N SER A 47 -0.18 5.84 5.68
CA SER A 47 -1.30 6.37 6.47
C SER A 47 -1.90 5.27 7.35
N GLY A 48 -2.12 5.60 8.62
CA GLY A 48 -2.53 4.68 9.68
C GLY A 48 -4.01 4.30 9.65
N VAL A 49 -4.47 3.69 10.75
CA VAL A 49 -5.91 3.45 10.96
C VAL A 49 -6.60 4.77 11.28
N GLU A 50 -5.94 5.63 12.05
CA GLU A 50 -6.38 6.94 12.48
C GLU A 50 -6.67 7.86 11.29
N ASP A 51 -5.81 7.83 10.25
CA ASP A 51 -6.04 8.57 9.01
C ASP A 51 -7.26 8.05 8.25
N ILE A 52 -7.46 6.73 8.23
CA ILE A 52 -8.60 6.10 7.55
C ILE A 52 -9.90 6.43 8.28
N GLU A 53 -9.88 6.44 9.60
CA GLU A 53 -11.05 6.78 10.43
C GLU A 53 -11.41 8.26 10.30
N SER A 54 -10.42 9.15 10.24
CA SER A 54 -10.65 10.60 10.12
C SER A 54 -10.98 11.07 8.70
N ARG A 55 -10.44 10.42 7.66
CA ARG A 55 -10.49 10.92 6.27
C ARG A 55 -11.13 9.95 5.28
N ASN A 56 -11.66 8.81 5.74
CA ASN A 56 -12.04 7.66 4.92
C ASN A 56 -10.86 7.04 4.15
N ILE A 57 -11.09 5.90 3.48
CA ILE A 57 -10.04 5.15 2.79
C ILE A 57 -9.45 5.91 1.59
N LEU A 58 -10.26 6.69 0.87
CA LEU A 58 -9.79 7.50 -0.24
C LEU A 58 -8.94 8.65 0.28
N GLY A 59 -9.40 9.38 1.29
CA GLY A 59 -8.62 10.48 1.88
C GLY A 59 -7.29 10.02 2.47
N ALA A 60 -7.25 8.89 3.17
CA ALA A 60 -6.00 8.28 3.63
C ALA A 60 -5.09 7.81 2.49
N THR A 61 -5.66 7.41 1.35
CA THR A 61 -4.87 7.07 0.16
C THR A 61 -4.23 8.31 -0.44
N LEU A 62 -4.98 9.40 -0.58
CA LEU A 62 -4.45 10.68 -1.09
C LEU A 62 -3.35 11.23 -0.16
N LEU A 63 -3.56 11.16 1.16
CA LEU A 63 -2.55 11.57 2.15
C LEU A 63 -1.24 10.77 2.01
N ALA A 64 -1.33 9.45 1.88
CA ALA A 64 -0.16 8.60 1.63
C ALA A 64 0.53 8.96 0.31
N MET A 65 -0.22 9.27 -0.76
CA MET A 65 0.37 9.66 -2.05
C MET A 65 1.10 10.99 -1.97
N VAL A 66 0.51 12.00 -1.32
CA VAL A 66 1.17 13.30 -1.09
C VAL A 66 2.44 13.12 -0.27
N SER A 67 2.37 12.31 0.80
CA SER A 67 3.54 12.01 1.63
C SER A 67 4.65 11.33 0.82
N ALA A 68 4.29 10.39 -0.06
CA ALA A 68 5.26 9.71 -0.93
C ALA A 68 5.92 10.65 -1.93
N ILE A 69 5.20 11.65 -2.45
CA ILE A 69 5.78 12.67 -3.35
C ILE A 69 6.74 13.58 -2.59
N ASN A 70 6.36 14.01 -1.38
CA ASN A 70 7.19 14.87 -0.54
C ASN A 70 8.46 14.18 -0.02
N ASP A 71 8.47 12.85 0.03
CA ASP A 71 9.61 12.02 0.44
C ASP A 71 10.60 11.76 -0.73
N LEU A 72 10.31 12.23 -1.94
CA LEU A 72 11.25 12.14 -3.06
C LEU A 72 12.45 13.07 -2.83
N ALA A 73 13.66 12.56 -3.05
CA ALA A 73 14.88 13.36 -2.99
C ALA A 73 14.97 14.41 -4.12
N LEU A 74 14.26 14.16 -5.22
CA LEU A 74 14.15 15.05 -6.38
C LEU A 74 12.67 15.27 -6.70
N ALA A 75 12.26 16.54 -6.76
CA ALA A 75 10.91 16.89 -7.17
C ALA A 75 10.67 16.48 -8.64
N PRO A 76 9.58 15.79 -8.96
CA PRO A 76 9.28 15.39 -10.33
C PRO A 76 8.68 16.56 -11.13
N ASP A 77 8.97 16.61 -12.43
CA ASP A 77 8.37 17.59 -13.36
C ASP A 77 6.93 17.21 -13.75
N PHE A 78 6.58 15.93 -13.65
CA PHE A 78 5.27 15.40 -14.05
C PHE A 78 4.89 14.16 -13.23
N LEU A 79 3.60 14.05 -12.89
CA LEU A 79 3.04 12.91 -12.16
C LEU A 79 2.16 12.04 -13.08
N VAL A 80 2.41 10.73 -13.06
CA VAL A 80 1.49 9.75 -13.64
C VAL A 80 0.85 8.98 -12.48
N LEU A 81 -0.47 9.15 -12.31
CA LEU A 81 -1.23 8.60 -11.20
C LEU A 81 -2.17 7.49 -11.68
N ASP A 82 -2.39 6.45 -10.87
CA ASP A 82 -3.33 5.37 -11.21
C ASP A 82 -4.75 5.74 -10.74
N ALA A 83 -5.58 6.14 -11.70
CA ALA A 83 -7.01 6.41 -11.53
C ALA A 83 -7.41 7.45 -10.45
N VAL A 84 -6.54 8.40 -10.11
CA VAL A 84 -6.82 9.49 -9.17
C VAL A 84 -6.17 10.82 -9.59
N LYS A 85 -6.63 11.93 -9.02
CA LYS A 85 -5.98 13.25 -9.12
C LYS A 85 -5.71 13.83 -7.74
N LEU A 86 -4.55 14.47 -7.58
CA LEU A 86 -4.12 15.15 -6.37
C LEU A 86 -4.34 16.65 -6.53
N LYS A 87 -5.50 17.15 -6.08
CA LYS A 87 -5.89 18.57 -6.26
C LYS A 87 -4.99 19.56 -5.51
N GLU A 88 -4.36 19.09 -4.44
CA GLU A 88 -3.51 19.91 -3.57
C GLU A 88 -2.03 19.91 -4.00
N VAL A 89 -1.70 19.22 -5.11
CA VAL A 89 -0.34 19.12 -5.64
C VAL A 89 -0.25 19.89 -6.95
N ASP A 90 0.60 20.93 -6.95
CA ASP A 90 0.81 21.84 -8.09
C ASP A 90 1.84 21.32 -9.11
N ILE A 91 1.97 19.99 -9.21
CA ILE A 91 2.80 19.34 -10.21
C ILE A 91 1.87 18.91 -11.36
N PRO A 92 2.23 19.19 -12.63
CA PRO A 92 1.51 18.67 -13.79
C PRO A 92 1.26 17.17 -13.65
N GLN A 93 0.03 16.73 -13.87
CA GLN A 93 -0.38 15.36 -13.56
C GLN A 93 -1.35 14.79 -14.60
N ASP A 94 -1.20 13.50 -14.89
CA ASP A 94 -2.17 12.72 -15.65
C ASP A 94 -2.64 11.49 -14.86
N SER A 95 -3.89 11.10 -15.10
CA SER A 95 -4.51 9.94 -14.47
C SER A 95 -4.69 8.85 -15.50
N VAL A 96 -3.90 7.79 -15.39
CA VAL A 96 -3.89 6.69 -16.35
C VAL A 96 -4.54 5.45 -15.75
N ILE A 97 -5.57 4.92 -16.42
CA ILE A 97 -6.15 3.63 -16.05
C ILE A 97 -5.14 2.52 -16.36
N LYS A 98 -4.82 1.71 -15.34
CA LYS A 98 -3.80 0.65 -15.38
C LYS A 98 -2.41 1.21 -15.65
N GLY A 99 -2.07 2.30 -14.95
CA GLY A 99 -0.80 3.02 -15.14
C GLY A 99 0.42 2.13 -14.94
N ASP A 100 0.35 1.15 -14.05
CA ASP A 100 1.39 0.15 -13.78
C ASP A 100 1.75 -0.76 -14.97
N THR A 101 0.82 -0.95 -15.91
CA THR A 101 1.08 -1.68 -17.16
C THR A 101 1.59 -0.78 -18.29
N LYS A 102 1.52 0.54 -18.13
CA LYS A 102 1.80 1.55 -19.16
C LYS A 102 3.00 2.44 -18.85
N SER A 103 3.42 2.50 -17.58
CA SER A 103 4.52 3.35 -17.11
C SER A 103 5.45 2.54 -16.20
N ALA A 104 6.74 2.52 -16.54
CA ALA A 104 7.76 1.88 -15.73
C ALA A 104 7.86 2.51 -14.33
N SER A 105 7.69 3.83 -14.23
CA SER A 105 7.68 4.54 -12.95
C SER A 105 6.50 4.13 -12.07
N VAL A 106 5.30 4.01 -12.64
CA VAL A 106 4.11 3.54 -11.89
C VAL A 106 4.29 2.07 -11.49
N ALA A 107 4.83 1.22 -12.36
CA ALA A 107 5.14 -0.15 -12.04
C ALA A 107 6.15 -0.25 -10.87
N ALA A 108 7.24 0.52 -10.92
CA ALA A 108 8.26 0.58 -9.87
C ALA A 108 7.68 1.07 -8.54
N ALA A 109 6.90 2.15 -8.56
CA ALA A 109 6.17 2.65 -7.40
C ALA A 109 5.24 1.57 -6.80
N SER A 110 4.50 0.83 -7.64
CA SER A 110 3.62 -0.26 -7.19
C SER A 110 4.40 -1.38 -6.48
N ILE A 111 5.58 -1.75 -6.99
CA ILE A 111 6.48 -2.74 -6.38
C ILE A 111 6.96 -2.26 -5.02
N VAL A 112 7.42 -1.01 -4.93
CA VAL A 112 7.88 -0.37 -3.69
C VAL A 112 6.76 -0.35 -2.65
N ALA A 113 5.61 0.23 -2.99
CA ALA A 113 4.47 0.32 -2.08
C ALA A 113 4.04 -1.07 -1.58
N LYS A 114 3.98 -2.07 -2.47
CA LYS A 114 3.59 -3.42 -2.11
C LYS A 114 4.61 -4.10 -1.19
N TYR A 115 5.90 -3.98 -1.48
CA TYR A 115 6.95 -4.58 -0.65
C TYR A 115 7.01 -3.97 0.74
N VAL A 116 6.90 -2.63 0.85
CA VAL A 116 6.85 -1.93 2.14
C VAL A 116 5.61 -2.36 2.93
N ARG A 117 4.43 -2.33 2.31
CA ARG A 117 3.17 -2.74 2.94
C ARG A 117 3.19 -4.18 3.44
N ASP A 118 3.75 -5.11 2.66
CA ASP A 118 3.88 -6.51 3.09
C ASP A 118 4.88 -6.65 4.24
N SER A 119 5.94 -5.83 4.27
CA SER A 119 6.91 -5.79 5.37
C SER A 119 6.30 -5.27 6.67
N ILE A 120 5.51 -4.19 6.61
CA ILE A 120 4.76 -3.67 7.76
C ILE A 120 3.84 -4.74 8.34
N MET A 121 3.12 -5.50 7.51
CA MET A 121 2.25 -6.57 8.03
C MET A 121 3.02 -7.72 8.68
N ARG A 122 4.23 -8.04 8.19
CA ARG A 122 5.09 -9.02 8.88
C ARG A 122 5.52 -8.51 10.26
N GLN A 123 5.81 -7.21 10.39
CA GLN A 123 6.11 -6.63 11.70
C GLN A 123 4.88 -6.67 12.61
N TYR A 124 3.69 -6.37 12.09
CA TYR A 124 2.45 -6.52 12.86
C TYR A 124 2.14 -7.96 13.26
N HIS A 125 2.55 -8.96 12.47
CA HIS A 125 2.43 -10.35 12.91
C HIS A 125 3.31 -10.66 14.13
N ILE A 126 4.47 -10.03 14.27
CA ILE A 126 5.31 -10.19 15.47
C ILE A 126 4.59 -9.60 16.69
N LEU A 127 3.91 -8.47 16.52
CA LEU A 127 3.19 -7.80 17.61
C LEU A 127 1.84 -8.46 17.96
N TYR A 128 1.17 -9.02 16.96
CA TYR A 128 -0.15 -9.65 17.07
C TYR A 128 -0.14 -11.02 16.35
N PRO A 129 0.58 -12.02 16.89
CA PRO A 129 0.78 -13.32 16.24
C PRO A 129 -0.52 -14.07 15.96
N GLU A 130 -1.53 -13.90 16.80
CA GLU A 130 -2.83 -14.57 16.76
C GLU A 130 -3.61 -14.31 15.46
N TYR A 131 -3.37 -13.18 14.79
CA TYR A 131 -4.11 -12.84 13.58
C TYR A 131 -3.52 -13.39 12.28
N GLY A 132 -2.25 -13.81 12.24
CA GLY A 132 -1.64 -14.35 11.01
C GLY A 132 -1.36 -13.32 9.90
N PHE A 133 -1.08 -12.07 10.27
CA PHE A 133 -0.86 -10.95 9.35
C PHE A 133 0.25 -11.17 8.32
N ASP A 134 1.24 -12.00 8.61
CA ASP A 134 2.33 -12.38 7.71
C ASP A 134 1.82 -13.20 6.51
N ARG A 135 0.65 -13.83 6.59
CA ARG A 135 0.06 -14.65 5.52
C ARG A 135 -0.86 -13.82 4.64
N HIS A 136 -1.99 -13.39 5.19
CA HIS A 136 -3.05 -12.69 4.45
C HIS A 136 -2.88 -11.17 4.46
N LYS A 137 -1.85 -10.61 5.11
CA LYS A 137 -1.53 -9.19 5.06
C LYS A 137 -2.69 -8.29 5.51
N GLY A 138 -3.59 -8.76 6.38
CA GLY A 138 -4.77 -8.02 6.82
C GLY A 138 -5.95 -7.99 5.83
N TYR A 139 -5.90 -8.74 4.71
CA TYR A 139 -7.09 -8.97 3.87
C TYR A 139 -8.10 -9.85 4.62
N GLY A 140 -9.40 -9.64 4.36
CA GLY A 140 -10.53 -10.37 4.96
C GLY A 140 -10.66 -11.81 4.49
N THR A 141 -9.61 -12.60 4.66
CA THR A 141 -9.63 -14.05 4.43
C THR A 141 -10.36 -14.76 5.56
N ARG A 142 -10.82 -16.00 5.33
CA ARG A 142 -11.45 -16.82 6.38
C ARG A 142 -10.58 -16.89 7.64
N LEU A 143 -9.30 -17.20 7.49
CA LEU A 143 -8.33 -17.23 8.59
C LEU A 143 -8.35 -15.94 9.42
N HIS A 144 -8.37 -14.78 8.76
CA HIS A 144 -8.34 -13.49 9.44
C HIS A 144 -9.67 -13.20 10.15
N MET A 145 -10.80 -13.49 9.50
CA MET A 145 -12.11 -13.29 10.10
C MET A 145 -12.32 -14.21 11.32
N ASP A 146 -11.83 -15.44 11.24
CA ASP A 146 -11.91 -16.40 12.35
C ASP A 146 -11.07 -15.91 13.54
N ALA A 147 -9.84 -15.43 13.30
CA ALA A 147 -9.00 -14.83 14.36
C ALA A 147 -9.62 -13.56 14.99
N ILE A 148 -10.29 -12.71 14.19
CA ILE A 148 -11.03 -11.55 14.73
C ILE A 148 -12.20 -11.99 15.61
N ARG A 149 -12.90 -13.07 15.27
CA ARG A 149 -13.99 -13.60 16.13
C ARG A 149 -13.44 -14.20 17.42
N GLU A 150 -12.32 -14.90 17.35
CA GLU A 150 -11.74 -15.58 18.51
C GLU A 150 -11.07 -14.61 19.50
N HIS A 151 -10.35 -13.61 19.00
CA HIS A 151 -9.50 -12.73 19.81
C HIS A 151 -10.01 -11.28 19.90
N GLY A 152 -11.13 -10.96 19.22
CA GLY A 152 -11.58 -9.59 19.02
C GLY A 152 -10.65 -8.79 18.11
N PRO A 153 -10.97 -7.51 17.83
CA PRO A 153 -10.13 -6.66 16.99
C PRO A 153 -8.96 -6.01 17.76
N CYS A 154 -7.74 -6.10 17.22
CA CYS A 154 -6.57 -5.36 17.72
C CYS A 154 -6.47 -3.92 17.16
N PRO A 155 -5.58 -3.05 17.70
CA PRO A 155 -5.48 -1.63 17.35
C PRO A 155 -5.30 -1.29 15.86
N ILE A 156 -4.73 -2.21 15.07
CA ILE A 156 -4.47 -1.97 13.65
C ILE A 156 -5.66 -2.33 12.74
N HIS A 157 -6.76 -2.84 13.31
CA HIS A 157 -7.98 -3.11 12.56
C HIS A 157 -8.73 -1.82 12.27
N ARG A 158 -9.19 -1.68 11.02
CA ARG A 158 -10.05 -0.59 10.58
C ARG A 158 -11.47 -0.90 11.03
N ARG A 159 -11.91 -0.35 12.16
CA ARG A 159 -13.18 -0.72 12.82
C ARG A 159 -14.37 -0.71 11.86
N GLY A 160 -14.47 0.32 11.01
CA GLY A 160 -15.53 0.44 10.00
C GLY A 160 -15.62 -0.74 9.01
N PHE A 161 -14.52 -1.45 8.74
CA PHE A 161 -14.43 -2.53 7.76
C PHE A 161 -14.70 -3.91 8.36
N ILE A 162 -14.69 -4.03 9.69
CA ILE A 162 -14.86 -5.31 10.40
C ILE A 162 -16.15 -5.37 11.22
N LYS A 163 -17.00 -4.33 11.15
CA LYS A 163 -18.25 -4.26 11.91
C LYS A 163 -19.09 -5.53 11.79
N SER A 164 -19.26 -6.05 10.58
CA SER A 164 -20.06 -7.27 10.31
C SER A 164 -19.46 -8.55 10.90
N ILE A 165 -18.16 -8.56 11.20
CA ILE A 165 -17.49 -9.69 11.84
C ILE A 165 -17.71 -9.60 13.34
N CYS A 166 -17.57 -8.41 13.93
CA CYS A 166 -17.71 -8.19 15.37
C CYS A 166 -19.18 -8.18 15.84
N SER A 167 -20.14 -7.81 14.99
CA SER A 167 -21.57 -7.77 15.34
C SER A 167 -22.25 -9.14 15.38
N SER A 168 -21.51 -10.23 15.10
CA SER A 168 -22.08 -11.60 15.08
C SER A 168 -22.22 -12.24 16.47
N GLU A 169 -21.81 -11.56 17.54
CA GLU A 169 -21.98 -12.02 18.93
C GLU A 169 -23.17 -11.39 19.69
N GLU A 170 -23.78 -10.30 19.20
CA GLU A 170 -24.92 -9.65 19.89
C GLU A 170 -26.25 -10.43 19.78
N HIS A 171 -26.30 -11.53 19.03
CA HIS A 171 -27.51 -12.37 18.87
C HIS A 171 -27.53 -13.64 19.76
N MET A 172 -26.61 -13.77 20.72
CA MET A 172 -26.57 -14.94 21.62
C MET A 172 -26.75 -14.63 23.11
N LEU A 173 -27.16 -13.40 23.44
CA LEU A 173 -27.65 -13.03 24.76
C LEU A 173 -28.85 -12.11 24.58
N PHE A 174 -30.05 -12.70 24.49
CA PHE A 174 -31.34 -12.26 25.06
C PHE A 174 -32.43 -13.26 24.65
#